data_AF-A0A165Z1Y7-F1
#
_entry.id   AF-A0A165Z1Y7-F1
#
_cell.length_a   1.000
_cell.length_b   1.000
_cell.length_c   1.000
_cell.angle_alpha   90.00
_cell.angle_beta   90.00
_cell.angle_gamma   90.00
#
_symmetry.space_group_name_H-M   'P 1'
#
loop_
_entity.id
_entity.type
_entity.pdbx_description
1 polymer ?
#
loop_
_entity_poly.entity_id
_entity_poly.type
_entity_poly.pdbx_seq_one_letter_code
_entity_poly.pdbx_strand_id
1 'polypeptide(L)' 'MKKGPTYQELEQATRFAAWIVVEYGEQYAPIFDRLEAELNKLSPRERAVQFLNSNPPQTLEGGVKAIR' A
#
# COMPACT_ATOMS: atom_id res chain seq x y z
N MET A 1 -3.48 18.64 -12.07
CA MET A 1 -2.55 17.49 -12.08
C MET A 1 -3.29 16.30 -11.49
N LYS A 2 -3.38 15.16 -12.19
CA LYS A 2 -3.90 13.93 -11.57
C LYS A 2 -2.89 13.51 -10.50
N LYS A 3 -3.30 13.46 -9.22
CA LYS A 3 -2.49 12.80 -8.20
C LYS A 3 -2.31 11.35 -8.63
N GLY A 4 -1.07 10.86 -8.63
CA GLY A 4 -0.80 9.43 -8.82
C GLY A 4 -1.43 8.61 -7.69
N PRO A 5 -1.49 7.27 -7.84
CA PRO A 5 -2.01 6.39 -6.80
C PRO A 5 -1.18 6.53 -5.50
N THR A 6 -1.86 6.43 -4.37
CA THR A 6 -1.22 6.34 -3.05
C THR A 6 -0.53 4.99 -2.87
N TYR A 7 0.42 4.90 -1.93
CA TYR A 7 1.06 3.64 -1.58
C TYR A 7 0.06 2.52 -1.25
N GLN A 8 -1.01 2.82 -0.50
CA GLN A 8 -2.03 1.83 -0.15
C GLN A 8 -2.83 1.36 -1.35
N GLU A 9 -3.25 2.26 -2.24
CA GLU A 9 -3.95 1.88 -3.46
C GLU A 9 -3.08 0.98 -4.34
N LEU A 10 -1.79 1.30 -4.43
CA LEU A 10 -0.82 0.49 -5.17
C LEU A 10 -0.59 -0.86 -4.51
N GLU A 11 -0.46 -0.91 -3.17
CA GLU A 11 -0.31 -2.14 -2.40
C GLU A 11 -1.55 -3.04 -2.54
N GLN A 12 -2.75 -2.47 -2.40
CA GLN A 12 -4.01 -3.20 -2.55
C GLN A 12 -4.18 -3.73 -3.97
N ALA A 13 -3.90 -2.91 -4.99
CA ALA A 13 -3.92 -3.34 -6.38
C ALA A 13 -2.91 -4.47 -6.64
N THR A 14 -1.71 -4.39 -6.06
CA THR A 14 -0.68 -5.43 -6.19
C THR A 14 -1.14 -6.74 -5.57
N ARG A 15 -1.71 -6.70 -4.36
CA ARG A 15 -2.27 -7.89 -3.69
C ARG A 15 -3.41 -8.52 -4.50
N PHE A 16 -4.28 -7.69 -5.07
CA PHE A 16 -5.38 -8.17 -5.90
C PHE A 16 -4.86 -8.79 -7.21
N ALA A 17 -3.89 -8.16 -7.87
CA ALA A 17 -3.26 -8.71 -9.07
C ALA A 17 -2.55 -10.04 -8.77
N ALA A 18 -1.88 -10.17 -7.62
CA ALA A 18 -1.27 -11.43 -7.19
C ALA A 18 -2.33 -12.53 -7.02
N TRP A 19 -3.46 -12.24 -6.39
CA TRP A 19 -4.58 -13.18 -6.30
C TRP A 19 -5.11 -13.60 -7.68
N ILE A 20 -5.23 -12.66 -8.62
CA ILE A 20 -5.65 -12.97 -9.99
C ILE A 20 -4.67 -13.93 -10.67
N VAL A 21 -3.37 -13.71 -10.53
CA VAL A 21 -2.35 -14.59 -11.12
C VAL A 21 -2.45 -16.00 -10.54
N VAL A 22 -2.64 -16.11 -9.23
CA VAL A 22 -2.79 -17.40 -8.54
C VAL A 22 -4.06 -18.13 -8.98
N GLU A 23 -5.18 -17.42 -9.12
CA GLU A 23 -6.49 -18.02 -9.40
C GLU A 23 -6.75 -18.27 -10.89
N TYR A 24 -6.31 -17.36 -11.76
CA TYR A 24 -6.63 -17.35 -13.19
C TYR A 24 -5.42 -17.53 -14.12
N GLY A 25 -4.22 -17.69 -13.55
CA GLY A 25 -3.00 -18.10 -14.24
C GLY A 25 -2.07 -16.96 -14.68
N GLU A 26 -0.91 -17.37 -15.20
CA GLU A 26 0.25 -16.51 -15.51
C GLU A 26 0.01 -15.45 -16.59
N GLN A 27 -1.06 -15.56 -17.38
CA GLN A 27 -1.42 -14.54 -18.38
C GLN A 27 -1.63 -13.14 -17.77
N TYR A 28 -1.90 -13.06 -16.47
CA TYR A 28 -2.04 -11.80 -15.72
C TYR A 28 -0.75 -11.34 -15.03
N ALA A 29 0.33 -12.14 -15.06
CA ALA A 29 1.60 -11.82 -14.43
C ALA A 29 2.16 -10.45 -14.86
N PRO A 30 2.07 -10.01 -16.13
CA PRO A 30 2.57 -8.69 -16.52
C PRO A 30 1.94 -7.50 -15.76
N ILE A 31 0.69 -7.64 -15.30
CA ILE A 31 0.02 -6.61 -14.50
C ILE A 31 0.61 -6.59 -13.08
N PHE A 32 0.76 -7.77 -12.48
CA PHE A 32 1.38 -7.94 -11.16
C PHE A 32 2.82 -7.42 -11.16
N ASP A 33 3.65 -7.84 -12.12
CA ASP A 33 5.07 -7.45 -12.22
C ASP A 33 5.22 -5.93 -12.35
N ARG A 34 4.33 -5.28 -13.13
CA ARG A 34 4.32 -3.83 -13.25
C ARG A 34 4.01 -3.14 -11.92
N LEU A 35 3.00 -3.62 -11.19
CA LEU A 35 2.59 -3.05 -9.91
C LEU A 35 3.68 -3.25 -8.84
N GLU A 36 4.31 -4.43 -8.82
CA GLU A 36 5.43 -4.73 -7.93
C GLU A 36 6.63 -3.81 -8.22
N ALA A 37 6.96 -3.61 -9.50
CA ALA A 37 8.03 -2.67 -9.90
C ALA A 37 7.71 -1.23 -9.48
N GLU A 38 6.44 -0.80 -9.54
CA GLU A 38 6.04 0.52 -9.05
C GLU A 38 6.16 0.65 -7.52
N LEU A 39 5.81 -0.39 -6.76
CA LEU A 39 6.04 -0.43 -5.31
C LEU A 39 7.52 -0.35 -4.94
N ASN A 40 8.37 -1.02 -5.72
CA ASN A 40 9.81 -1.10 -5.49
C ASN A 40 10.58 0.17 -5.91
N LYS A 41 9.97 1.08 -6.69
CA LYS A 41 10.55 2.40 -6.99
C LYS A 41 10.62 3.31 -5.77
N LEU A 42 9.81 3.06 -4.76
CA LEU A 42 9.79 3.85 -3.53
C LEU A 42 10.92 3.39 -2.60
N SER A 43 11.76 4.34 -2.17
CA SER A 43 12.77 4.05 -1.15
C SER A 43 12.11 3.58 0.15
N PRO A 44 12.81 2.80 1.02
CA PRO A 44 12.27 2.38 2.31
C PRO A 44 11.72 3.56 3.15
N ARG A 45 12.37 4.73 3.06
CA ARG A 45 11.92 5.95 3.74
C ARG A 45 10.62 6.48 3.17
N GLU A 46 10.49 6.57 1.84
CA GLU A 46 9.27 7.04 1.19
C GLU A 46 8.08 6.11 1.47
N ARG A 47 8.32 4.79 1.48
CA ARG A 47 7.31 3.79 1.89
C ARG A 47 6.84 4.03 3.32
N ALA A 48 7.77 4.23 4.27
CA ALA A 48 7.42 4.50 5.67
C ALA A 48 6.63 5.82 5.83
N VAL A 49 7.03 6.88 5.13
CA VAL A 49 6.34 8.18 5.16
C VAL A 49 4.93 8.05 4.59
N GLN A 50 4.77 7.39 3.44
CA GLN A 50 3.44 7.18 2.85
C GLN A 50 2.58 6.30 3.74
N PHE A 51 3.13 5.24 4.33
CA PHE A 51 2.41 4.39 5.27
C PHE A 51 1.86 5.16 6.48
N LEU A 52 2.69 6.02 7.10
CA LEU A 52 2.26 6.86 8.22
C LEU A 52 1.23 7.92 7.81
N ASN A 53 1.35 8.48 6.61
CA ASN A 53 0.39 9.47 6.11
C ASN A 53 -0.95 8.85 5.70
N SER A 54 -0.93 7.62 5.20
CA SER A 54 -2.14 6.88 4.78
C SER A 54 -2.83 6.18 5.94
N ASN A 55 -2.09 5.82 7.00
CA ASN A 55 -2.61 5.34 8.28
C ASN A 55 -2.11 6.28 9.38
N PRO A 56 -2.67 7.50 9.50
CA PRO A 56 -2.30 8.37 10.61
C PRO A 56 -2.52 7.58 11.90
N PRO A 57 -1.50 7.46 12.77
CA PRO A 57 -1.71 6.85 14.07
C PRO A 57 -2.89 7.58 14.71
N GLN A 58 -3.96 6.85 15.02
CA GLN A 58 -5.05 7.40 15.84
C GLN A 58 -4.35 8.01 17.04
N THR A 59 -4.41 9.33 17.14
CA THR A 59 -3.71 10.05 18.18
C THR A 59 -4.06 9.39 19.50
N LEU A 60 -3.03 9.11 20.30
CA LEU A 60 -3.08 8.68 21.70
C LEU A 60 -3.87 9.68 22.60
N GLU A 61 -4.71 10.56 22.06
CA GLU A 61 -5.63 11.40 22.81
C GLU A 61 -6.77 10.59 23.46
N GLY A 62 -7.04 9.37 22.98
CA GLY A 62 -7.97 8.45 23.66
C GLY A 62 -7.38 7.70 24.86
N GLY A 63 -6.05 7.59 24.95
CA GLY A 63 -5.37 6.73 25.94
C GLY A 63 -5.11 7.39 27.29
N VAL A 64 -5.06 8.73 27.36
CA VAL A 64 -4.76 9.45 28.61
C VAL A 64 -5.99 9.56 29.53
N LYS A 65 -7.20 9.25 29.06
CA LYS A 65 -8.41 9.26 29.90
C LYS A 65 -8.73 7.92 30.59
N ALA A 66 -8.04 6.83 30.27
CA ALA A 66 -8.30 5.52 30.87
C ALA A 66 -7.45 5.23 32.13
N ILE A 67 -6.59 6.17 32.54
CA ILE A 67 -5.79 6.07 33.76
C ILE A 67 -6.18 7.23 34.69
N ARG A 68 -7.37 7.15 35.28
CA ARG A 68 -7.67 7.83 36.54
C ARG A 68 -8.75 7.10 37.31
#